data_AF-A0A950Y7E8-F1
#
_entry.id   AF-A0A950Y7E8-F1
#
_cell.length_a   1.000
_cell.length_b   1.000
_cell.length_c   1.000
_cell.angle_alpha   90.00
_cell.angle_beta   90.00
_cell.angle_gamma   90.00
#
_symmetry.space_group_name_H-M   'P 1'
#
loop_
_entity.id
_entity.type
_entity.pdbx_description
1 polymer ?
#
loop_
_entity_poly.entity_id
_entity_poly.type
_entity_poly.pdbx_seq_one_letter_code
_entity_poly.pdbx_strand_id
1 'polypeptide(L)' 'LMSGVKLSGRIKSFDKYSVILEANNQEQLIFKHAISTVVVSRPLHGGGSHGSGTSSPGAPLPVNEQPETHS' A
#
# COMPACT_ATOMS: atom_id res chain seq x y z
N LEU A 1 25.32 -7.33 0.19
CA LEU A 1 26.25 -8.07 -0.68
C LEU A 1 27.62 -7.69 -0.24
N MET A 2 28.36 -8.64 0.34
CA MET A 2 29.72 -8.39 0.82
C MET A 2 30.64 -7.84 -0.30
N SER A 3 30.31 -8.07 -1.59
CA SER A 3 31.02 -7.53 -2.75
C SER A 3 30.56 -6.14 -3.23
N GLY A 4 29.54 -5.51 -2.62
CA GLY A 4 29.06 -4.18 -3.02
C GLY A 4 28.18 -4.11 -4.28
N VAL A 5 27.94 -5.24 -4.96
CA VAL A 5 27.01 -5.30 -6.10
C VAL A 5 25.57 -5.09 -5.62
N LYS A 6 24.77 -4.31 -6.36
CA LYS A 6 23.33 -4.18 -6.14
C LYS A 6 22.59 -5.17 -7.03
N LEU A 7 21.81 -6.05 -6.42
CA LEU A 7 20.90 -6.94 -7.14
C LEU A 7 19.48 -6.37 -7.05
N SER A 8 18.78 -6.37 -8.18
CA SER A 8 17.40 -5.93 -8.29
C SER A 8 16.60 -7.01 -9.01
N GLY A 9 15.40 -7.29 -8.52
CA GLY A 9 14.55 -8.35 -9.04
C GLY A 9 13.39 -8.63 -8.10
N ARG A 10 12.61 -9.65 -8.43
CA ARG A 10 11.50 -10.12 -7.60
C ARG A 10 11.98 -11.29 -6.75
N ILE A 11 11.59 -11.31 -5.47
CA ILE A 11 11.78 -12.51 -4.64
C ILE A 11 10.80 -13.59 -5.12
N LYS A 12 11.33 -14.69 -5.63
CA LYS A 12 10.54 -15.85 -6.09
C LYS A 12 10.22 -16.79 -4.93
N SER A 13 11.21 -17.07 -4.09
CA SER A 13 11.07 -17.87 -2.87
C SER A 13 12.16 -17.51 -1.85
N PHE A 14 11.98 -17.93 -0.61
CA PHE A 14 12.97 -17.76 0.45
C PHE A 14 12.88 -18.91 1.45
N ASP A 15 14.01 -19.22 2.09
CA ASP A 15 14.07 -20.16 3.20
C ASP A 15 14.75 -19.51 4.43
N LYS A 16 15.18 -20.32 5.40
CA LYS A 16 15.87 -19.86 6.61
C LYS A 16 17.17 -19.10 6.30
N TYR A 17 17.94 -19.52 5.31
CA TYR A 17 19.31 -19.06 5.02
C TYR A 17 19.50 -18.43 3.63
N SER A 18 18.53 -18.58 2.72
CA SER A 18 18.66 -18.20 1.32
C SER A 18 17.40 -17.54 0.75
N VAL A 19 17.58 -16.88 -0.40
CA VAL A 19 16.53 -16.22 -1.19
C VAL A 19 16.78 -16.54 -2.67
N ILE A 20 15.71 -16.89 -3.40
CA ILE A 20 15.74 -16.95 -4.86
C ILE A 20 15.26 -15.61 -5.41
N LEU A 21 16.15 -14.93 -6.13
CA LEU A 21 15.85 -13.69 -6.84
C LEU A 21 15.64 -14.00 -8.33
N GLU A 22 14.52 -13.55 -8.87
CA GLU A 22 14.22 -13.62 -10.30
C GLU A 22 14.47 -12.25 -10.94
N ALA A 23 15.33 -12.22 -11.97
CA ALA A 23 15.63 -11.04 -12.77
C ALA A 23 15.93 -11.46 -14.22
N ASN A 24 15.35 -10.77 -15.21
CA ASN A 24 15.54 -11.06 -16.64
C ASN A 24 15.31 -12.55 -17.00
N ASN A 25 14.24 -13.15 -16.46
CA ASN A 25 13.91 -14.57 -16.62
C ASN A 25 14.99 -15.55 -16.13
N GLN A 26 15.94 -15.08 -15.33
CA GLN A 26 16.95 -15.92 -14.67
C GLN A 26 16.71 -15.95 -13.16
N GLU A 27 17.01 -17.09 -12.56
CA GLU A 27 16.92 -17.31 -11.12
C GLU A 27 18.31 -17.34 -10.49
N GLN A 28 18.47 -16.62 -9.39
CA GLN A 28 19.73 -16.54 -8.65
C GLN A 28 19.50 -16.90 -7.19
N LEU A 29 20.25 -17.90 -6.71
CA LEU A 29 20.32 -18.23 -5.28
C LEU A 29 21.25 -17.23 -4.57
N ILE A 30 20.72 -16.56 -3.56
CA ILE A 30 21.45 -15.59 -2.75
C ILE A 30 21.43 -16.04 -1.29
N PHE A 31 22.61 -16.20 -0.69
CA PHE A 31 22.72 -16.48 0.74
C PHE A 31 22.58 -15.23 1.58
N LYS A 32 21.80 -15.31 2.66
CA LYS A 32 21.54 -14.17 3.56
C LYS A 32 22.79 -13.60 4.20
N HIS A 33 23.82 -14.41 4.49
CA HIS A 33 25.08 -13.92 5.04
C HIS A 33 25.83 -12.98 4.09
N ALA A 34 25.56 -13.09 2.78
CA ALA A 34 26.12 -12.18 1.80
C ALA A 34 25.32 -10.89 1.72
N ILE A 35 24.05 -10.83 2.15
CA ILE A 35 23.19 -9.65 2.02
C ILE A 35 23.55 -8.62 3.09
N SER A 36 23.59 -7.33 2.73
CA SER A 36 23.96 -6.24 3.65
C SER A 36 22.78 -5.31 3.93
N THR A 37 21.97 -5.05 2.90
CA THR A 37 20.79 -4.21 2.99
C THR A 37 19.72 -4.76 2.06
N VAL A 38 18.46 -4.46 2.36
CA VAL A 38 17.28 -4.78 1.54
C VAL A 38 16.46 -3.51 1.42
N VAL A 39 16.05 -3.16 0.20
CA VAL A 39 15.22 -1.98 -0.08
C VAL A 39 13.94 -2.45 -0.77
N VAL A 40 12.79 -2.04 -0.26
CA VAL A 40 11.49 -2.35 -0.85
C VAL A 40 11.05 -1.17 -1.70
N SER A 41 10.86 -1.40 -3.02
CA SER A 41 10.59 -0.31 -3.97
C SER A 41 9.15 0.23 -3.94
N ARG A 42 8.22 -0.47 -3.30
CA ARG A 42 6.86 0.05 -3.01
C ARG A 42 6.53 -0.17 -1.55
N PRO A 43 6.10 0.88 -0.82
CA PRO A 43 5.46 0.68 0.47
C PRO A 43 4.30 -0.31 0.27
N LEU A 44 4.28 -1.37 1.08
CA LEU A 44 3.09 -2.21 1.18
C LEU A 44 1.97 -1.25 1.58
N HIS A 45 1.01 -1.00 0.68
CA HIS A 45 -0.23 -0.36 1.06
C HIS A 45 -0.93 -1.35 2.02
N GLY A 46 -0.57 -1.26 3.30
CA GLY A 46 -1.37 -1.81 4.37
C GLY A 46 -2.71 -1.11 4.27
N GLY A 47 -3.67 -1.77 3.63
CA GLY A 47 -5.05 -1.33 3.53
C GLY A 47 -5.65 -1.32 4.92
N GLY A 48 -5.34 -0.29 5.69
CA GLY A 48 -6.26 0.25 6.67
C GLY A 48 -7.40 0.90 5.89
N SER A 49 -8.34 0.09 5.44
CA SER A 49 -9.68 0.56 5.07
C SER A 49 -10.42 0.98 6.34
N HIS A 50 -9.93 2.03 6.99
CA HIS A 50 -10.66 2.83 7.96
C HIS A 50 -10.75 4.24 7.37
N GLY A 51 -11.74 4.47 6.54
CA GLY A 51 -11.88 5.75 5.86
C GLY A 51 -13.02 5.84 4.86
N SER A 52 -14.15 5.17 5.09
CA SER A 52 -15.41 5.67 4.51
C SER A 52 -15.97 6.67 5.50
N GLY A 53 -15.57 7.93 5.32
CA GLY A 53 -16.16 9.05 6.03
C GLY A 53 -17.66 9.12 5.73
N THR A 54 -18.47 9.05 6.77
CA THR A 54 -19.85 9.56 6.77
C THR A 54 -19.88 10.81 7.64
N SER A 55 -19.24 11.88 7.15
CA SER A 55 -19.49 13.28 7.51
C SER A 55 -20.24 13.87 6.31
N SER A 56 -21.43 14.46 6.37
CA SER A 56 -22.03 15.32 7.39
C SER A 56 -23.54 15.48 7.11
N PRO A 57 -24.32 15.99 8.08
CA PRO A 57 -25.77 16.20 8.01
C PRO A 57 -26.10 17.41 7.13
N GLY A 58 -27.10 17.29 6.26
CA GLY A 58 -27.45 18.37 5.35
C GLY A 58 -28.85 18.25 4.78
N ALA A 59 -29.84 18.70 5.54
CA ALA A 59 -31.10 19.19 4.99
C ALA A 59 -31.70 20.22 5.96
N PRO A 60 -31.59 21.54 5.70
CA PRO A 60 -32.51 22.49 6.29
C PRO A 60 -33.87 22.28 5.62
N LEU A 61 -34.90 21.98 6.42
CA LEU A 61 -36.28 21.96 5.95
C LEU A 61 -36.62 23.38 5.43
N PRO A 62 -37.23 23.54 4.24
CA PRO A 62 -37.82 24.82 3.88
C PRO A 62 -39.04 25.06 4.79
N VAL A 63 -38.94 26.04 5.69
CA VAL A 63 -40.10 26.61 6.37
C VAL A 63 -40.94 27.32 5.31
N ASN A 64 -42.04 26.70 4.91
CA ASN A 64 -42.99 27.32 4.01
C ASN A 64 -43.85 28.30 4.83
N GLU A 65 -43.36 29.52 4.97
CA GLU A 65 -44.12 30.67 5.46
C GLU A 65 -45.30 30.90 4.48
N GLN A 66 -46.51 30.52 4.89
CA GLN A 66 -47.74 31.00 4.23
C GLN A 66 -48.17 32.30 4.91
N PRO A 67 -48.07 33.48 4.26
CA PRO A 67 -49.04 34.52 4.47
C PRO A 67 -50.30 34.18 3.65
N GLU A 68 -51.27 35.10 3.63
CA GLU A 68 -52.52 35.07 2.85
C GLU A 68 -53.70 34.30 3.54
N THR A 69 -54.85 34.85 3.90
CA THR A 69 -55.47 36.17 3.67
C THR A 69 -56.69 36.33 4.60
N HIS A 70 -57.07 37.59 4.84
CA HIS A 70 -58.31 38.03 5.49
C HIS A 70 -59.59 37.37 4.93
N SER A 71 -60.52 37.00 5.81
CA SER A 71 -61.90 37.56 5.81
C SER A 71 -62.62 37.29 7.12
#